data_AF-A0A0K9NAG8-F1
#
_entry.id   AF-A0A0K9NAG8-F1
#
_cell.length_a   1.000
_cell.length_b   1.000
_cell.length_c   1.000
_cell.angle_alpha   90.00
_cell.angle_beta   90.00
_cell.angle_gamma   90.00
#
_symmetry.space_group_name_H-M   'P 1'
#
loop_
_entity.id
_entity.type
_entity.pdbx_description
1 polymer ?
#
loop_
_entity_poly.entity_id
_entity_poly.type
_entity_poly.pdbx_seq_one_letter_code
_entity_poly.pdbx_strand_id
1 'polypeptide(L)'
;METVSEENMVTNAVNNILGLNPMGVFYEAGDSIDGIEWNNSLLPICPNMIGGILLFSQALPEEADYIYAASSNLPVAYASNNVNSTANLARGSMNLTESKALENGYKFVWEFTPSQGNGTIAAVALTSAQGGTNGSGSQVGDASTFLQLKSIRLDDLTQAKQMVLFEAVEVDFENNLLYSIIYQDTGVRIRKVQIPIFSWG
;
A
#
# COMPACT_ATOMS: atom_id res chain seq x y z
N MET A 1 11.89 8.74 -31.71
CA MET A 1 11.95 8.25 -30.32
C MET A 1 13.31 8.62 -29.78
N GLU A 2 13.32 9.20 -28.61
CA GLU A 2 14.53 9.45 -27.82
C GLU A 2 14.60 8.33 -26.78
N THR A 3 15.75 7.66 -26.67
CA THR A 3 15.94 6.53 -25.78
C THR A 3 16.88 6.96 -24.67
N VAL A 4 16.32 7.43 -23.57
CA VAL A 4 17.08 7.73 -22.35
C VAL A 4 17.35 6.42 -21.60
N SER A 5 18.52 6.33 -20.95
CA SER A 5 18.94 5.15 -20.19
C SER A 5 19.49 5.62 -18.85
N GLU A 6 18.66 5.53 -17.82
CA GLU A 6 18.93 6.02 -16.46
C GLU A 6 19.37 4.90 -15.51
N GLU A 7 19.77 5.28 -14.30
CA GLU A 7 20.15 4.36 -13.23
C GLU A 7 18.91 3.69 -12.59
N ASN A 8 19.04 2.43 -12.17
CA ASN A 8 17.90 1.62 -11.74
C ASN A 8 17.42 1.95 -10.31
N MET A 9 16.65 3.02 -10.18
CA MET A 9 15.97 3.39 -8.92
C MET A 9 14.86 2.40 -8.50
N VAL A 10 14.32 1.60 -9.44
CA VAL A 10 13.20 0.69 -9.20
C VAL A 10 13.57 -0.44 -8.24
N THR A 11 14.79 -0.98 -8.33
CA THR A 11 15.25 -2.04 -7.43
C THR A 11 15.32 -1.58 -5.97
N ASN A 12 15.68 -0.31 -5.68
CA ASN A 12 15.69 0.20 -4.32
C ASN A 12 14.28 0.31 -3.74
N ALA A 13 13.31 0.83 -4.51
CA ALA A 13 11.91 0.88 -4.09
C ALA A 13 11.32 -0.51 -3.80
N VAL A 14 11.59 -1.51 -4.66
CA VAL A 14 11.17 -2.91 -4.45
C VAL A 14 11.82 -3.51 -3.21
N ASN A 15 13.14 -3.32 -3.02
CA ASN A 15 13.85 -3.81 -1.84
C ASN A 15 13.38 -3.15 -0.54
N ASN A 16 12.94 -1.88 -0.59
CA ASN A 16 12.35 -1.20 0.56
C ASN A 16 10.98 -1.80 0.91
N ILE A 17 10.08 -1.93 -0.08
CA ILE A 17 8.73 -2.50 0.10
C ILE A 17 8.79 -3.94 0.62
N LEU A 18 9.69 -4.78 0.09
CA LEU A 18 9.87 -6.17 0.52
C LEU A 18 10.79 -6.33 1.74
N GLY A 19 11.64 -5.35 2.06
CA GLY A 19 12.58 -5.42 3.18
C GLY A 19 11.96 -5.05 4.54
N LEU A 20 10.92 -4.22 4.55
CA LEU A 20 10.32 -3.72 5.80
C LEU A 20 9.37 -4.69 6.52
N ASN A 21 8.72 -5.61 5.79
CA ASN A 21 7.67 -6.55 6.27
C ASN A 21 6.82 -6.00 7.45
N PRO A 22 6.17 -4.82 7.27
CA PRO A 22 5.59 -4.07 8.39
C PRO A 22 4.52 -4.90 9.11
N MET A 23 4.63 -5.03 10.43
CA MET A 23 3.72 -5.87 11.26
C MET A 23 3.65 -7.35 10.83
N GLY A 24 4.69 -7.88 10.16
CA GLY A 24 4.70 -9.26 9.67
C GLY A 24 3.62 -9.53 8.63
N VAL A 25 3.32 -8.54 7.77
CA VAL A 25 2.20 -8.59 6.81
C VAL A 25 2.32 -9.73 5.80
N PHE A 26 3.53 -10.17 5.44
CA PHE A 26 3.72 -11.27 4.49
C PHE A 26 3.34 -12.65 5.05
N TYR A 27 3.17 -12.75 6.37
CA TYR A 27 2.77 -13.98 7.05
C TYR A 27 1.26 -13.99 7.30
N GLU A 28 0.58 -14.99 6.77
CA GLU A 28 -0.82 -15.29 7.06
C GLU A 28 -0.95 -15.67 8.54
N ALA A 29 -1.77 -14.92 9.29
CA ALA A 29 -1.87 -15.00 10.75
C ALA A 29 -3.27 -15.44 11.22
N GLY A 30 -4.00 -16.12 10.34
CA GLY A 30 -5.44 -16.39 10.45
C GLY A 30 -6.24 -15.69 9.35
N ASP A 31 -7.49 -16.14 9.15
CA ASP A 31 -8.44 -15.59 8.17
C ASP A 31 -8.50 -14.04 8.23
N SER A 32 -8.52 -13.38 7.08
CA SER A 32 -8.80 -11.93 7.01
C SER A 32 -10.31 -11.65 7.06
N ILE A 33 -10.68 -10.44 7.52
CA ILE A 33 -12.06 -9.92 7.46
C ILE A 33 -12.23 -9.13 6.16
N ASP A 34 -11.35 -8.13 6.00
CA ASP A 34 -11.31 -7.13 4.94
C ASP A 34 -9.86 -6.68 4.70
N GLY A 35 -9.61 -6.05 3.55
CA GLY A 35 -8.32 -5.45 3.21
C GLY A 35 -7.57 -6.25 2.15
N ILE A 36 -6.31 -5.86 1.90
CA ILE A 36 -5.52 -6.41 0.80
C ILE A 36 -4.74 -7.65 1.23
N GLU A 37 -5.08 -8.78 0.59
CA GLU A 37 -4.22 -9.95 0.52
C GLU A 37 -2.93 -9.58 -0.24
N TRP A 38 -1.85 -9.36 0.49
CA TRP A 38 -0.55 -8.93 -0.05
C TRP A 38 -0.08 -9.81 -1.22
N ASN A 39 -0.18 -11.13 -1.05
CA ASN A 39 0.27 -12.12 -2.02
C ASN A 39 -0.59 -12.18 -3.29
N ASN A 40 -1.84 -11.71 -3.26
CA ASN A 40 -2.76 -11.72 -4.41
C ASN A 40 -2.91 -10.34 -5.07
N SER A 41 -2.51 -9.25 -4.39
CA SER A 41 -2.74 -7.87 -4.86
C SER A 41 -1.48 -7.05 -5.11
N LEU A 42 -0.31 -7.49 -4.64
CA LEU A 42 0.99 -6.86 -4.91
C LEU A 42 1.97 -7.82 -5.61
N LEU A 43 1.84 -9.12 -5.39
CA LEU A 43 2.45 -10.12 -6.28
C LEU A 43 1.48 -10.48 -7.43
N PRO A 44 1.99 -10.91 -8.61
CA PRO A 44 3.39 -10.84 -9.05
C PRO A 44 3.87 -9.38 -9.19
N ILE A 45 5.19 -9.17 -8.98
CA ILE A 45 5.82 -7.83 -8.91
C ILE A 45 5.33 -6.91 -10.03
N CYS A 46 5.35 -7.41 -11.27
CA CYS A 46 4.65 -6.82 -12.40
C CYS A 46 3.43 -7.70 -12.74
N PRO A 47 2.21 -7.15 -12.91
CA PRO A 47 1.87 -5.73 -13.00
C PRO A 47 1.30 -5.13 -11.69
N ASN A 48 1.52 -5.76 -10.52
CA ASN A 48 0.78 -5.41 -9.30
C ASN A 48 1.55 -4.45 -8.37
N MET A 49 2.74 -4.82 -7.87
CA MET A 49 3.59 -3.92 -7.07
C MET A 49 4.24 -2.81 -7.92
N ILE A 50 4.44 -3.08 -9.21
CA ILE A 50 4.85 -2.13 -10.24
C ILE A 50 3.83 -2.22 -11.38
N GLY A 51 3.05 -1.16 -11.59
CA GLY A 51 2.02 -1.14 -12.63
C GLY A 51 1.02 0.01 -12.56
N GLY A 52 1.27 1.02 -11.72
CA GLY A 52 0.61 2.32 -11.79
C GLY A 52 1.63 3.44 -11.97
N ILE A 53 1.13 4.65 -12.27
CA ILE A 53 1.92 5.88 -12.35
C ILE A 53 1.23 7.02 -11.59
N LEU A 54 2.03 7.92 -11.05
CA LEU A 54 1.64 9.19 -10.43
C LEU A 54 2.29 10.34 -11.19
N LEU A 55 1.53 11.35 -11.58
CA LEU A 55 2.00 12.50 -12.36
C LEU A 55 1.95 13.76 -11.49
N PHE A 56 3.07 14.49 -11.42
CA PHE A 56 3.26 15.61 -10.50
C PHE A 56 3.39 16.94 -11.26
N SER A 57 2.91 18.03 -10.65
CA SER A 57 2.99 19.37 -11.24
C SER A 57 4.30 20.11 -10.96
N GLN A 58 5.09 19.60 -10.02
CA GLN A 58 6.47 20.01 -9.76
C GLN A 58 7.41 18.82 -10.02
N ALA A 59 8.65 19.11 -10.39
CA ALA A 59 9.69 18.10 -10.57
C ALA A 59 9.94 17.31 -9.26
N LEU A 60 10.38 16.06 -9.39
CA LEU A 60 10.86 15.24 -8.28
C LEU A 60 12.39 15.10 -8.37
N PRO A 61 13.10 14.93 -7.25
CA PRO A 61 14.50 14.51 -7.26
C PRO A 61 14.66 13.13 -7.90
N GLU A 62 15.64 13.00 -8.80
CA GLU A 62 16.08 11.73 -9.39
C GLU A 62 17.13 11.08 -8.46
N GLU A 63 16.70 10.72 -7.26
CA GLU A 63 17.55 10.14 -6.21
C GLU A 63 17.03 8.76 -5.80
N ALA A 64 17.90 7.74 -5.78
CA ALA A 64 17.50 6.34 -5.56
C ALA A 64 16.97 6.02 -4.14
N ASP A 65 17.13 6.96 -3.19
CA ASP A 65 16.55 6.90 -1.84
C ASP A 65 15.28 7.75 -1.70
N TYR A 66 14.91 8.56 -2.72
CA TYR A 66 13.70 9.39 -2.75
C TYR A 66 12.45 8.56 -3.12
N ILE A 67 12.13 7.58 -2.27
CA ILE A 67 11.06 6.60 -2.49
C ILE A 67 9.65 7.21 -2.31
N TYR A 68 9.55 8.38 -1.65
CA TYR A 68 8.28 9.05 -1.34
C TYR A 68 8.29 10.54 -1.70
N ALA A 69 7.33 10.98 -2.51
CA ALA A 69 7.10 12.39 -2.80
C ALA A 69 6.64 13.15 -1.55
N ALA A 70 7.13 14.38 -1.38
CA ALA A 70 6.73 15.26 -0.28
C ALA A 70 5.24 15.63 -0.34
N SER A 71 4.57 15.71 0.81
CA SER A 71 3.12 16.02 0.90
C SER A 71 2.74 17.42 0.39
N SER A 72 3.71 18.31 0.13
CA SER A 72 3.52 19.59 -0.55
C SER A 72 3.41 19.49 -2.08
N ASN A 73 3.85 18.37 -2.67
CA ASN A 73 3.76 18.06 -4.10
C ASN A 73 2.93 16.79 -4.27
N LEU A 74 1.60 16.91 -4.10
CA LEU A 74 0.66 15.82 -4.37
C LEU A 74 0.52 15.63 -5.90
N PRO A 75 0.32 14.39 -6.39
CA PRO A 75 0.15 14.17 -7.81
C PRO A 75 -1.19 14.74 -8.29
N VAL A 76 -1.18 15.31 -9.50
CA VAL A 76 -2.34 15.93 -10.14
C VAL A 76 -3.09 14.97 -11.06
N ALA A 77 -2.44 13.87 -11.44
CA ALA A 77 -3.04 12.79 -12.22
C ALA A 77 -2.38 11.44 -11.90
N TYR A 78 -3.01 10.33 -12.26
CA TYR A 78 -2.51 8.97 -12.01
C TYR A 78 -3.15 7.95 -12.95
N ALA A 79 -2.58 6.74 -13.04
CA ALA A 79 -3.19 5.61 -13.73
C ALA A 79 -2.75 4.27 -13.11
N SER A 80 -3.57 3.23 -13.29
CA SER A 80 -3.37 1.88 -12.73
C SER A 80 -3.11 0.84 -13.84
N ASN A 81 -2.98 -0.44 -13.51
CA ASN A 81 -2.84 -1.55 -14.46
C ASN A 81 -4.18 -1.96 -15.13
N ASN A 82 -5.19 -1.08 -15.10
CA ASN A 82 -6.52 -1.32 -15.65
C ASN A 82 -7.13 -0.06 -16.28
N VAL A 83 -8.27 -0.22 -16.94
CA VAL A 83 -9.03 0.87 -17.59
C VAL A 83 -9.73 1.73 -16.53
N ASN A 84 -9.84 3.04 -16.75
CA ASN A 84 -10.69 3.90 -15.94
C ASN A 84 -12.17 3.69 -16.31
N SER A 85 -12.88 2.89 -15.52
CA SER A 85 -14.32 2.66 -15.62
C SER A 85 -15.18 3.74 -14.95
N THR A 86 -14.57 4.84 -14.49
CA THR A 86 -15.22 5.90 -13.69
C THR A 86 -15.15 7.26 -14.37
N ALA A 87 -15.96 8.22 -13.92
CA ALA A 87 -15.91 9.61 -14.37
C ALA A 87 -14.71 10.41 -13.79
N ASN A 88 -13.74 9.77 -13.13
CA ASN A 88 -12.60 10.47 -12.52
C ASN A 88 -11.67 11.05 -13.60
N LEU A 89 -11.57 12.38 -13.67
CA LEU A 89 -10.74 13.10 -14.63
C LEU A 89 -9.24 13.13 -14.25
N ALA A 90 -8.87 12.85 -13.00
CA ALA A 90 -7.45 12.69 -12.63
C ALA A 90 -6.88 11.33 -13.10
N ARG A 91 -7.74 10.36 -13.45
CA ARG A 91 -7.35 8.97 -13.69
C ARG A 91 -7.28 8.60 -15.18
N GLY A 92 -6.10 8.20 -15.64
CA GLY A 92 -5.89 7.58 -16.95
C GLY A 92 -6.28 6.09 -16.98
N SER A 93 -6.20 5.49 -18.17
CA SER A 93 -6.50 4.06 -18.41
C SER A 93 -5.26 3.33 -18.89
N MET A 94 -5.03 2.08 -18.47
CA MET A 94 -4.06 1.23 -19.14
C MET A 94 -4.57 0.81 -20.53
N ASN A 95 -3.76 1.00 -21.57
CA ASN A 95 -4.00 0.41 -22.89
C ASN A 95 -3.66 -1.09 -22.82
N LEU A 96 -4.69 -1.93 -22.80
CA LEU A 96 -4.59 -3.40 -22.65
C LEU A 96 -4.06 -4.12 -23.91
N THR A 97 -3.95 -3.43 -25.05
CA THR A 97 -3.43 -3.99 -26.31
C THR A 97 -1.93 -3.75 -26.44
N GLU A 98 -1.45 -2.61 -25.97
CA GLU A 98 -0.04 -2.24 -25.99
C GLU A 98 0.75 -2.64 -24.73
N SER A 99 0.08 -2.75 -23.58
CA SER A 99 0.68 -3.20 -22.33
C SER A 99 0.77 -4.73 -22.31
N LYS A 100 1.98 -5.27 -22.11
CA LYS A 100 2.25 -6.71 -22.13
C LYS A 100 3.59 -7.07 -21.49
N ALA A 101 3.71 -8.33 -21.06
CA ALA A 101 5.01 -8.95 -20.83
C ALA A 101 5.81 -9.02 -22.14
N LEU A 102 7.14 -8.92 -22.00
CA LEU A 102 8.15 -9.15 -23.03
C LEU A 102 9.03 -10.32 -22.59
N GLU A 103 9.86 -10.84 -23.49
CA GLU A 103 10.78 -11.96 -23.19
C GLU A 103 11.78 -11.62 -22.06
N ASN A 104 12.12 -10.34 -21.90
CA ASN A 104 13.10 -9.83 -20.96
C ASN A 104 12.60 -8.67 -20.08
N GLY A 105 11.27 -8.48 -19.95
CA GLY A 105 10.72 -7.36 -19.17
C GLY A 105 9.22 -7.15 -19.36
N TYR A 106 8.75 -5.92 -19.14
CA TYR A 106 7.35 -5.53 -19.28
C TYR A 106 7.26 -4.20 -20.03
N LYS A 107 6.26 -4.09 -20.93
CA LYS A 107 5.81 -2.82 -21.49
C LYS A 107 4.50 -2.44 -20.83
N PHE A 108 4.40 -1.22 -20.33
CA PHE A 108 3.15 -0.62 -19.87
C PHE A 108 2.87 0.65 -20.69
N VAL A 109 1.60 0.89 -21.00
CA VAL A 109 1.12 2.07 -21.74
C VAL A 109 -0.15 2.56 -21.06
N TRP A 110 -0.18 3.85 -20.73
CA TRP A 110 -1.33 4.52 -20.15
C TRP A 110 -1.81 5.65 -21.07
N GLU A 111 -3.12 5.76 -21.20
CA GLU A 111 -3.80 6.72 -22.05
C GLU A 111 -4.63 7.67 -21.18
N PHE A 112 -4.52 8.96 -21.48
CA PHE A 112 -5.32 10.02 -20.92
C PHE A 112 -6.06 10.68 -22.09
N THR A 113 -7.38 10.74 -22.03
CA THR A 113 -8.18 11.51 -23.00
C THR A 113 -7.96 13.02 -22.79
N PRO A 114 -8.30 13.91 -23.74
CA PRO A 114 -8.09 15.35 -23.57
C PRO A 114 -8.83 16.01 -22.39
N SER A 115 -9.79 15.32 -21.74
CA SER A 115 -10.42 15.76 -20.50
C SER A 115 -9.72 15.25 -19.23
N GLN A 116 -8.80 14.30 -19.35
CA GLN A 116 -8.12 13.63 -18.23
C GLN A 116 -6.68 14.13 -18.04
N GLY A 117 -6.21 14.09 -16.80
CA GLY A 117 -4.84 14.46 -16.43
C GLY A 117 -4.47 15.94 -16.68
N ASN A 118 -5.48 16.81 -16.77
CA ASN A 118 -5.32 18.21 -17.13
C ASN A 118 -4.58 19.02 -16.06
N GLY A 119 -3.49 19.70 -16.46
CA GLY A 119 -2.68 20.57 -15.63
C GLY A 119 -1.27 20.75 -16.20
N THR A 120 -0.38 21.34 -15.41
CA THR A 120 1.07 21.21 -15.66
C THR A 120 1.52 19.86 -15.15
N ILE A 121 2.20 19.08 -16.00
CA ILE A 121 2.94 17.88 -15.61
C ILE A 121 4.43 18.17 -15.75
N ALA A 122 5.19 17.93 -14.69
CA ALA A 122 6.63 18.18 -14.61
C ALA A 122 7.46 16.94 -14.23
N ALA A 123 6.83 15.91 -13.65
CA ALA A 123 7.45 14.62 -13.37
C ALA A 123 6.41 13.48 -13.40
N VAL A 124 6.88 12.25 -13.61
CA VAL A 124 6.08 11.02 -13.52
C VAL A 124 6.84 10.02 -12.65
N ALA A 125 6.20 9.51 -11.60
CA ALA A 125 6.76 8.46 -10.74
C ALA A 125 6.02 7.13 -10.96
N LEU A 126 6.77 6.04 -10.84
CA LEU A 126 6.25 4.67 -10.89
C LEU A 126 5.64 4.28 -9.54
N THR A 127 4.54 3.53 -9.54
CA THR A 127 3.87 3.06 -8.32
C THR A 127 3.19 1.70 -8.52
N SER A 128 2.57 1.16 -7.47
CA SER A 128 1.76 -0.05 -7.54
C SER A 128 0.43 0.21 -8.26
N ALA A 129 -0.20 -0.85 -8.77
CA ALA A 129 -1.53 -0.77 -9.36
C ALA A 129 -2.58 -0.16 -8.41
N GLN A 130 -2.43 -0.40 -7.10
CA GLN A 130 -3.30 0.18 -6.08
C GLN A 130 -3.01 1.68 -5.88
N GLY A 131 -1.74 2.09 -5.79
CA GLY A 131 -1.35 3.50 -5.75
C GLY A 131 -1.85 4.29 -6.97
N GLY A 132 -1.81 3.66 -8.15
CA GLY A 132 -2.36 4.20 -9.40
C GLY A 132 -3.89 4.22 -9.51
N THR A 133 -4.64 3.70 -8.54
CA THR A 133 -6.11 3.59 -8.64
C THR A 133 -6.86 4.82 -8.12
N ASN A 134 -6.57 5.27 -6.90
CA ASN A 134 -7.03 6.52 -6.28
C ASN A 134 -6.09 6.82 -5.11
N GLY A 135 -4.78 6.93 -5.38
CA GLY A 135 -3.75 7.08 -4.36
C GLY A 135 -3.68 8.48 -3.73
N SER A 136 -2.48 8.83 -3.25
CA SER A 136 -2.17 10.13 -2.67
C SER A 136 -2.68 11.29 -3.54
N GLY A 137 -3.30 12.30 -2.94
CA GLY A 137 -3.86 13.46 -3.65
C GLY A 137 -5.22 13.27 -4.33
N SER A 138 -5.78 12.05 -4.35
CA SER A 138 -7.13 11.83 -4.91
C SER A 138 -8.21 12.61 -4.15
N GLN A 139 -9.10 13.27 -4.89
CA GLN A 139 -10.35 13.85 -4.39
C GLN A 139 -11.58 12.93 -4.63
N VAL A 140 -11.34 11.69 -5.08
CA VAL A 140 -12.37 10.70 -5.44
C VAL A 140 -12.07 9.38 -4.72
N GLY A 141 -13.01 8.88 -3.93
CA GLY A 141 -12.80 7.69 -3.09
C GLY A 141 -11.93 7.97 -1.87
N ASP A 142 -12.16 9.11 -1.21
CA ASP A 142 -11.51 9.53 0.04
C ASP A 142 -11.63 8.47 1.16
N ALA A 143 -12.76 7.76 1.21
CA ALA A 143 -13.00 6.61 2.10
C ALA A 143 -11.99 5.45 1.96
N SER A 144 -11.20 5.38 0.88
CA SER A 144 -10.14 4.37 0.66
C SER A 144 -8.72 4.98 0.59
N THR A 145 -8.50 6.16 1.19
CA THR A 145 -7.19 6.85 1.20
C THR A 145 -6.07 6.09 1.92
N PHE A 146 -6.40 5.17 2.82
CA PHE A 146 -5.44 4.30 3.50
C PHE A 146 -5.58 2.86 3.01
N LEU A 147 -4.47 2.26 2.58
CA LEU A 147 -4.44 0.88 2.13
C LEU A 147 -4.41 -0.07 3.35
N GLN A 148 -5.52 -0.74 3.64
CA GLN A 148 -5.59 -1.72 4.72
C GLN A 148 -4.77 -2.97 4.37
N LEU A 149 -3.54 -3.03 4.87
CA LEU A 149 -2.59 -4.12 4.57
C LEU A 149 -2.86 -5.43 5.32
N LYS A 150 -3.62 -5.39 6.43
CA LYS A 150 -3.98 -6.57 7.23
C LYS A 150 -5.25 -6.32 8.04
N SER A 151 -6.11 -7.34 8.11
CA SER A 151 -7.05 -7.57 9.21
C SER A 151 -6.97 -9.05 9.59
N ILE A 152 -7.50 -9.41 10.76
CA ILE A 152 -7.57 -10.79 11.23
C ILE A 152 -8.94 -10.99 11.88
N ARG A 153 -9.66 -12.06 11.49
CA ARG A 153 -10.91 -12.50 12.13
C ARG A 153 -10.59 -12.97 13.56
N LEU A 154 -11.35 -12.51 14.56
CA LEU A 154 -11.10 -12.85 15.96
C LEU A 154 -12.30 -13.53 16.66
N ASP A 155 -13.35 -13.96 15.94
CA ASP A 155 -14.59 -14.51 16.53
C ASP A 155 -14.37 -15.72 17.45
N ASP A 156 -13.39 -16.57 17.13
CA ASP A 156 -13.01 -17.73 17.94
C ASP A 156 -12.46 -17.32 19.33
N LEU A 157 -12.04 -16.06 19.49
CA LEU A 157 -11.78 -15.45 20.77
C LEU A 157 -13.09 -14.87 21.34
N THR A 158 -13.45 -15.30 22.55
CA THR A 158 -14.56 -14.68 23.28
C THR A 158 -14.34 -13.16 23.42
N GLN A 159 -15.41 -12.37 23.44
CA GLN A 159 -15.35 -10.92 23.56
C GLN A 159 -14.46 -10.44 24.73
N ALA A 160 -14.45 -11.19 25.85
CA ALA A 160 -13.58 -10.92 26.99
C ALA A 160 -12.07 -11.10 26.71
N LYS A 161 -11.68 -11.96 25.76
CA LYS A 161 -10.30 -12.08 25.24
C LYS A 161 -10.01 -11.00 24.20
N GLN A 162 -10.95 -10.72 23.28
CA GLN A 162 -10.81 -9.67 22.28
C GLN A 162 -10.54 -8.30 22.94
N MET A 163 -11.32 -7.95 23.97
CA MET A 163 -11.12 -6.73 24.76
C MET A 163 -9.69 -6.63 25.33
N VAL A 164 -9.12 -7.72 25.85
CA VAL A 164 -7.73 -7.71 26.38
C VAL A 164 -6.70 -7.36 25.30
N LEU A 165 -6.94 -7.71 24.04
CA LEU A 165 -6.07 -7.34 22.92
C LEU A 165 -6.27 -5.87 22.50
N PHE A 166 -7.51 -5.36 22.51
CA PHE A 166 -7.80 -3.94 22.24
C PHE A 166 -7.33 -2.99 23.36
N GLU A 167 -7.27 -3.48 24.60
CA GLU A 167 -6.74 -2.78 25.78
C GLU A 167 -5.20 -2.82 25.89
N ALA A 168 -4.50 -3.48 24.97
CA ALA A 168 -3.07 -3.75 25.09
C ALA A 168 -2.23 -2.45 25.00
N VAL A 169 -1.30 -2.29 25.94
CA VAL A 169 -0.40 -1.12 26.01
C VAL A 169 1.09 -1.49 25.99
N GLU A 170 1.44 -2.71 26.38
CA GLU A 170 2.81 -3.21 26.33
C GLU A 170 2.83 -4.72 26.03
N VAL A 171 3.81 -5.15 25.23
CA VAL A 171 4.00 -6.55 24.83
C VAL A 171 5.46 -6.91 25.08
N ASP A 172 5.67 -7.84 26.00
CA ASP A 172 6.97 -8.42 26.35
C ASP A 172 7.13 -9.72 25.53
N PHE A 173 7.83 -9.53 24.41
CA PHE A 173 8.06 -10.53 23.36
C PHE A 173 8.94 -11.70 23.81
N GLU A 174 9.87 -11.47 24.74
CA GLU A 174 10.78 -12.51 25.24
C GLU A 174 10.03 -13.48 26.16
N ASN A 175 9.25 -12.96 27.10
CA ASN A 175 8.58 -13.76 28.12
C ASN A 175 7.16 -14.19 27.71
N ASN A 176 6.72 -13.82 26.49
CA ASN A 176 5.40 -14.15 25.94
C ASN A 176 4.25 -13.57 26.79
N LEU A 177 4.33 -12.26 27.09
CA LEU A 177 3.42 -11.55 27.98
C LEU A 177 2.82 -10.31 27.31
N LEU A 178 1.54 -10.07 27.56
CA LEU A 178 0.81 -8.86 27.18
C LEU A 178 0.26 -8.17 28.43
N TYR A 179 0.43 -6.84 28.47
CA TYR A 179 -0.11 -5.97 29.50
C TYR A 179 -1.25 -5.14 28.90
N SER A 180 -2.44 -5.23 29.49
CA SER A 180 -3.63 -4.48 29.08
C SER A 180 -4.11 -3.55 30.20
N ILE A 181 -4.71 -2.42 29.83
CA ILE A 181 -5.22 -1.43 30.78
C ILE A 181 -6.59 -0.92 30.35
N ILE A 182 -7.52 -0.82 31.30
CA ILE A 182 -8.83 -0.24 31.06
C ILE A 182 -9.35 0.52 32.28
N TYR A 183 -10.02 1.65 32.04
CA TYR A 183 -10.77 2.35 33.07
C TYR A 183 -12.03 1.54 33.42
N GLN A 184 -12.29 1.32 34.70
CA GLN A 184 -13.48 0.61 35.17
C GLN A 184 -14.09 1.34 36.37
N ASP A 185 -15.32 1.81 36.19
CA ASP A 185 -16.19 2.45 37.20
C ASP A 185 -15.56 3.70 37.86
N THR A 186 -14.69 3.50 38.86
CA THR A 186 -13.97 4.55 39.62
C THR A 186 -12.47 4.28 39.74
N GLY A 187 -11.94 3.29 39.01
CA GLY A 187 -10.53 2.88 39.07
C GLY A 187 -10.00 2.40 37.72
N VAL A 188 -8.80 1.81 37.75
CA VAL A 188 -8.13 1.29 36.56
C VAL A 188 -7.79 -0.18 36.79
N ARG A 189 -8.20 -1.03 35.84
CA ARG A 189 -7.87 -2.45 35.81
C ARG A 189 -6.66 -2.64 34.90
N ILE A 190 -5.55 -3.09 35.48
CA ILE A 190 -4.38 -3.58 34.75
C ILE A 190 -4.46 -5.11 34.69
N ARG A 191 -4.19 -5.71 33.53
CA ARG A 191 -4.08 -7.16 33.34
C ARG A 191 -2.70 -7.51 32.83
N LYS A 192 -2.13 -8.60 33.34
CA LYS A 192 -0.95 -9.28 32.77
C LYS A 192 -1.39 -10.65 32.31
N VAL A 193 -1.24 -10.94 31.01
CA VAL A 193 -1.73 -12.18 30.38
C VAL A 193 -0.59 -12.83 29.61
N GLN A 194 -0.40 -14.14 29.79
CA GLN A 194 0.55 -14.89 28.98
C GLN A 194 -0.10 -15.27 27.65
N ILE A 195 0.53 -14.90 26.54
CA ILE A 195 0.08 -15.19 25.18
C ILE A 195 1.26 -15.70 24.33
N PRO A 196 1.10 -16.75 23.51
CA PRO A 196 2.17 -17.16 22.60
C PRO A 196 2.29 -16.14 21.46
N ILE A 197 3.40 -15.41 21.43
CA ILE A 197 3.66 -14.36 20.41
C ILE A 197 4.52 -14.92 19.27
N PHE A 198 5.48 -15.80 19.60
CA PHE A 198 6.41 -16.40 18.64
C PHE A 198 6.44 -17.93 18.70
N SER A 199 5.29 -18.57 18.92
CA SER A 199 5.17 -20.02 18.69
C SER A 199 5.15 -20.32 17.19
N TRP A 200 6.34 -20.51 16.60
CA TRP A 200 6.47 -21.10 15.27
C TRP A 200 5.94 -22.55 15.33
N GLY A 201 5.05 -22.89 14.39
CA GLY A 201 4.61 -24.26 14.11
C GLY A 201 5.29 -24.81 12.85
#